data_AF-A0A658K2X0-F1
#
_entry.id   AF-A0A658K2X0-F1
#
_cell.length_a   1.000
_cell.length_b   1.000
_cell.length_c   1.000
_cell.angle_alpha   90.00
_cell.angle_beta   90.00
_cell.angle_gamma   90.00
#
_symmetry.space_group_name_H-M   'P 1'
#
loop_
_entity.id
_entity.type
_entity.pdbx_description
1 polymer ?
#
loop_
_entity_poly.entity_id
_entity_poly.type
_entity_poly.pdbx_seq_one_letter_code
_entity_poly.pdbx_strand_id
1 'polypeptide(L)'
;MTTPPASPRIVAQPSRPQLSAGQKKFNTLMEKLETRRKLLQQWLVISTTCEKLWVEELVPMLSEQAENEITKLRLLDVAFDQFRLSKKDRATLLEIICVMTMSLMGGEHDEELKQLYLKYTGSDYDEDERLQNQLFKSSLEEELG
;
A
#
# COMPACT_ATOMS: atom_id res chain seq x y z
N MET A 1 -39.76 -1.73 -92.51
CA MET A 1 -39.35 -1.14 -91.22
C MET A 1 -39.79 -2.07 -90.12
N THR A 2 -38.86 -2.80 -89.51
CA THR A 2 -39.14 -3.80 -88.47
C THR A 2 -38.11 -3.64 -87.36
N THR A 3 -38.57 -3.17 -86.20
CA THR A 3 -37.76 -2.84 -85.02
C THR A 3 -37.32 -4.12 -84.29
N PRO A 4 -36.07 -4.26 -83.82
CA PRO A 4 -35.65 -5.44 -83.05
C PRO A 4 -36.16 -5.37 -81.60
N PRO A 5 -36.38 -6.52 -80.92
CA PRO A 5 -36.87 -6.55 -79.55
C PRO A 5 -35.76 -6.13 -78.56
N ALA A 6 -36.13 -5.32 -77.58
CA ALA A 6 -35.23 -4.81 -76.55
C ALA A 6 -34.67 -5.95 -75.67
N SER A 7 -33.35 -5.95 -75.46
CA SER A 7 -32.67 -6.91 -74.59
C SER A 7 -33.06 -6.70 -73.11
N PRO A 8 -33.30 -7.76 -72.33
CA PRO A 8 -33.65 -7.62 -70.93
C PRO A 8 -32.44 -7.10 -70.14
N ARG A 9 -32.62 -5.95 -69.49
CA ARG A 9 -31.61 -5.31 -68.64
C ARG A 9 -31.75 -5.89 -67.22
N ILE A 10 -30.77 -6.68 -66.78
CA ILE A 10 -30.71 -7.15 -65.40
C ILE A 10 -30.36 -5.94 -64.52
N VAL A 11 -31.34 -5.44 -63.78
CA VAL A 11 -31.11 -4.42 -62.76
C VAL A 11 -30.55 -5.14 -61.54
N ALA A 12 -29.28 -4.88 -61.20
CA ALA A 12 -28.70 -5.32 -59.94
C ALA A 12 -29.50 -4.67 -58.80
N GLN A 13 -30.34 -5.44 -58.12
CA GLN A 13 -30.91 -4.99 -56.85
C GLN A 13 -29.76 -4.76 -55.88
N PRO A 14 -29.67 -3.59 -55.22
CA PRO A 14 -28.71 -3.39 -54.16
C PRO A 14 -29.22 -4.14 -52.94
N SER A 15 -28.97 -5.45 -52.87
CA SER A 15 -29.11 -6.20 -51.64
C SER A 15 -28.00 -5.74 -50.69
N ARG A 16 -28.24 -4.63 -49.97
CA ARG A 16 -27.51 -4.36 -48.73
C ARG A 16 -27.75 -5.59 -47.85
N PRO A 17 -26.72 -6.34 -47.44
CA PRO A 17 -26.93 -7.47 -46.56
C PRO A 17 -27.43 -6.91 -45.24
N GLN A 18 -28.73 -7.04 -44.96
CA GLN A 18 -29.24 -6.76 -43.63
C GLN A 18 -28.67 -7.85 -42.71
N LEU A 19 -27.80 -7.44 -41.78
CA LEU A 19 -27.18 -8.35 -40.82
C LEU A 19 -28.25 -9.23 -40.16
N SER A 20 -28.01 -10.54 -40.14
CA SER A 20 -28.90 -11.49 -39.48
C SER A 20 -28.97 -11.20 -37.98
N ALA A 21 -30.05 -11.63 -37.32
CA ALA A 21 -30.19 -11.45 -35.87
C ALA A 21 -29.02 -12.07 -35.07
N GLY A 22 -28.46 -13.19 -35.56
CA GLY A 22 -27.27 -13.83 -35.00
C GLY A 22 -26.01 -12.98 -35.17
N GLN A 23 -25.79 -12.41 -36.36
CA GLN A 23 -24.66 -11.52 -36.63
C GLN A 23 -24.72 -10.25 -35.76
N LYS A 24 -25.90 -9.66 -35.57
CA LYS A 24 -26.08 -8.50 -34.67
C LYS A 24 -25.72 -8.86 -33.23
N LYS A 25 -26.21 -9.99 -32.70
CA LYS A 25 -25.88 -10.46 -31.35
C LYS A 25 -24.37 -10.70 -31.18
N PHE A 26 -23.74 -11.35 -32.14
CA PHE A 26 -22.30 -11.59 -32.13
C PHE A 26 -21.50 -10.27 -32.12
N ASN A 27 -21.86 -9.33 -32.99
CA ASN A 27 -21.20 -8.02 -33.06
C ASN A 27 -21.33 -7.25 -31.73
N THR A 28 -22.52 -7.24 -31.12
CA THR A 28 -22.72 -6.60 -29.81
C THR A 28 -21.90 -7.27 -28.70
N LEU A 29 -21.76 -8.60 -28.72
CA LEU A 29 -20.90 -9.30 -27.75
C LEU A 29 -19.43 -8.97 -27.96
N MET A 30 -18.98 -8.86 -29.21
CA MET A 30 -17.63 -8.42 -29.55
C MET A 30 -17.36 -7.00 -29.07
N GLU A 31 -18.29 -6.06 -29.30
CA GLU A 31 -18.15 -4.69 -28.78
C GLU A 31 -18.03 -4.66 -27.26
N LYS A 32 -18.91 -5.39 -26.56
CA LYS A 32 -18.86 -5.52 -25.09
C LYS A 32 -17.57 -6.15 -24.58
N LEU A 33 -16.99 -7.08 -25.34
CA LEU A 33 -15.71 -7.70 -25.01
C LEU A 33 -14.56 -6.70 -25.20
N GLU A 34 -14.54 -5.96 -26.31
CA GLU A 34 -13.55 -4.92 -26.57
C GLU A 34 -13.58 -3.80 -25.53
N THR A 35 -14.77 -3.37 -25.10
CA THR A 35 -14.89 -2.39 -24.01
C THR A 35 -14.25 -2.90 -22.72
N ARG A 36 -14.50 -4.17 -22.35
CA ARG A 36 -13.93 -4.77 -21.13
C ARG A 36 -12.42 -4.96 -21.25
N ARG A 37 -11.93 -5.37 -22.42
CA ARG A 37 -10.48 -5.50 -22.69
C ARG A 37 -9.77 -4.16 -22.54
N LYS A 38 -10.34 -3.08 -23.09
CA LYS A 38 -9.81 -1.72 -22.93
C LYS A 38 -9.79 -1.28 -21.48
N LEU A 39 -10.86 -1.51 -20.74
CA LEU A 39 -10.92 -1.18 -19.31
C LEU A 39 -9.86 -1.95 -18.51
N LEU A 40 -9.72 -3.26 -18.77
CA LEU A 40 -8.70 -4.09 -18.13
C LEU A 40 -7.28 -3.58 -18.45
N GLN A 41 -7.02 -3.22 -19.70
CA GLN A 41 -5.74 -2.66 -20.10
C GLN A 41 -5.45 -1.33 -19.39
N GLN A 42 -6.45 -0.46 -19.25
CA GLN A 42 -6.30 0.79 -18.49
C GLN A 42 -5.97 0.54 -17.03
N TRP A 43 -6.66 -0.42 -16.38
CA TRP A 43 -6.35 -0.82 -15.01
C TRP A 43 -4.94 -1.35 -14.86
N LEU A 44 -4.49 -2.21 -15.79
CA LEU A 44 -3.14 -2.77 -15.75
C LEU A 44 -2.06 -1.69 -15.88
N VAL A 45 -2.29 -0.70 -16.74
CA VAL A 45 -1.35 0.43 -16.90
C VAL A 45 -1.26 1.25 -15.61
N ILE A 46 -2.39 1.56 -15.00
CA ILE A 46 -2.43 2.34 -13.75
C ILE A 46 -1.80 1.54 -12.61
N SER A 47 -2.15 0.25 -12.45
CA SER A 47 -1.58 -0.58 -11.39
C SER A 47 -0.06 -0.72 -11.51
N THR A 48 0.45 -0.91 -12.72
CA THR A 48 1.90 -1.00 -12.97
C THR A 48 2.59 0.32 -12.65
N THR A 49 1.95 1.45 -12.96
CA THR A 49 2.49 2.78 -12.65
C THR A 49 2.53 3.00 -11.14
N CYS A 50 1.45 2.66 -10.44
CA CYS A 50 1.38 2.75 -8.98
C CYS A 50 2.41 1.84 -8.29
N GLU A 51 2.54 0.59 -8.73
CA GLU A 51 3.53 -0.35 -8.21
C GLU A 51 4.96 0.18 -8.42
N LYS A 52 5.25 0.75 -9.59
CA LYS A 52 6.53 1.36 -9.88
C LYS A 52 6.83 2.54 -8.94
N LEU A 53 5.89 3.47 -8.78
CA LEU A 53 6.04 4.60 -7.85
C LEU A 53 6.21 4.11 -6.40
N TRP A 54 5.47 3.08 -6.01
CA TRP A 54 5.58 2.49 -4.68
C TRP A 54 6.99 1.93 -4.43
N VAL A 55 7.49 1.10 -5.34
CA VAL A 55 8.78 0.40 -5.17
C VAL A 55 9.98 1.33 -5.38
N GLU A 56 9.93 2.20 -6.38
CA GLU A 56 11.08 3.02 -6.76
C GLU A 56 11.21 4.32 -5.96
N GLU A 57 10.09 4.87 -5.45
CA GLU A 57 10.10 6.16 -4.76
C GLU A 57 9.69 6.01 -3.30
N LEU A 58 8.50 5.47 -3.02
CA LEU A 58 7.94 5.48 -1.67
C LEU A 58 8.67 4.53 -0.70
N VAL A 59 8.95 3.29 -1.12
CA VAL A 59 9.65 2.31 -0.27
C VAL A 59 11.04 2.82 0.16
N PRO A 60 11.90 3.33 -0.74
CA PRO A 60 13.17 3.92 -0.33
C PRO A 60 13.01 5.12 0.61
N MET A 61 12.07 6.01 0.35
CA MET A 61 11.82 7.17 1.24
C MET A 61 11.37 6.73 2.64
N LEU A 62 10.52 5.71 2.74
CA LEU A 62 10.10 5.15 4.03
C LEU A 62 11.27 4.51 4.77
N SER A 63 12.14 3.80 4.05
CA SER A 63 13.37 3.21 4.62
C SER A 63 14.33 4.29 5.13
N GLU A 64 14.57 5.34 4.34
CA GLU A 64 15.41 6.47 4.75
C GLU A 64 14.82 7.19 5.97
N GLN A 65 13.49 7.36 6.00
CA GLN A 65 12.82 7.97 7.14
C GLN A 65 12.95 7.13 8.41
N ALA A 66 12.85 5.80 8.32
CA ALA A 66 13.07 4.91 9.45
C ALA A 66 14.50 5.04 10.01
N GLU A 67 15.51 5.03 9.13
CA GLU A 67 16.92 5.25 9.51
C GLU A 67 17.16 6.64 10.13
N ASN A 68 16.47 7.67 9.63
CA ASN A 68 16.56 9.02 10.17
C ASN A 68 15.98 9.12 11.59
N GLU A 69 14.86 8.45 11.88
CA GLU A 69 14.30 8.44 13.25
C GLU A 69 15.22 7.72 14.24
N ILE A 70 15.85 6.62 13.82
CA ILE A 70 16.87 5.93 14.63
C ILE A 70 18.09 6.82 14.86
N THR A 71 18.59 7.48 13.82
CA THR A 71 19.71 8.42 13.93
C THR A 71 19.39 9.57 14.88
N LYS A 72 18.18 10.12 14.79
CA LYS A 72 17.70 11.16 15.69
C LYS A 72 17.61 10.66 17.13
N LEU A 73 17.11 9.45 17.36
CA LEU A 73 17.07 8.84 18.69
C LEU A 73 18.48 8.69 19.30
N ARG A 74 19.45 8.20 18.52
CA ARG A 74 20.86 8.12 18.92
C ARG A 74 21.43 9.50 19.30
N LEU A 75 21.12 10.53 18.52
CA LEU A 75 21.56 11.90 18.84
C LEU A 75 20.93 12.43 20.13
N LEU A 76 19.66 12.11 20.39
CA LEU A 76 18.98 12.48 21.64
C LEU A 76 19.57 11.73 22.84
N ASP A 77 19.92 10.45 22.68
CA ASP A 77 20.61 9.65 23.70
C ASP A 77 21.96 10.28 24.07
N VAL A 78 22.77 10.61 23.07
CA VAL A 78 24.04 11.32 23.26
C VAL A 78 23.83 12.67 23.95
N ALA A 79 22.80 13.42 23.53
CA ALA A 79 22.50 14.72 24.10
C ALA A 79 22.08 14.63 25.59
N PHE A 80 21.36 13.58 25.96
CA PHE A 80 20.95 13.32 27.34
C PHE A 80 22.14 13.17 28.29
N ASP A 81 23.22 12.54 27.81
CA ASP A 81 24.44 12.30 28.60
C ASP A 81 25.43 13.47 28.55
N GLN A 82 25.54 14.16 27.42
CA GLN A 82 26.59 15.17 27.20
C GLN A 82 26.20 16.60 27.61
N PHE A 83 24.92 16.98 27.47
CA PHE A 83 24.51 18.35 27.77
C PHE A 83 24.14 18.54 29.23
N ARG A 84 24.57 19.68 29.81
CA ARG A 84 24.10 20.12 31.13
C ARG A 84 22.71 20.72 31.01
N LEU A 85 21.70 19.86 31.00
CA LEU A 85 20.29 20.23 30.99
C LEU A 85 19.77 20.55 32.39
N SER A 86 18.76 21.41 32.48
CA SER A 86 18.02 21.59 33.73
C SER A 86 17.26 20.30 34.09
N LYS A 87 16.84 20.15 35.35
CA LYS A 87 16.05 18.98 35.77
C LYS A 87 14.77 18.83 34.94
N LYS A 88 14.13 19.95 34.60
CA LYS A 88 12.91 19.96 33.80
C LYS A 88 13.19 19.53 32.37
N ASP A 89 14.19 20.11 31.72
CA ASP A 89 14.52 19.78 30.32
C ASP A 89 15.01 18.33 30.18
N ARG A 90 15.74 17.83 31.19
CA ARG A 90 16.15 16.43 31.24
C ARG A 90 14.96 15.47 31.36
N ALA A 91 13.95 15.82 32.15
CA ALA A 91 12.72 15.04 32.26
C ALA A 91 11.94 15.05 30.93
N THR A 92 11.82 16.20 30.27
CA THR A 92 11.20 16.29 28.93
C THR A 92 11.95 15.44 27.91
N LEU A 93 13.29 15.51 27.90
CA LEU A 93 14.10 14.73 26.96
C LEU A 93 13.95 13.22 27.21
N LEU A 94 13.93 12.80 28.48
CA LEU A 94 13.66 11.42 28.87
C LEU A 94 12.32 10.94 28.30
N GLU A 95 11.25 11.72 28.48
CA GLU A 95 9.92 11.38 27.96
C GLU A 95 9.92 11.23 26.44
N ILE A 96 10.55 12.17 25.71
CA ILE A 96 10.68 12.11 24.25
C ILE A 96 11.42 10.83 23.84
N ILE A 97 12.55 10.52 24.48
CA ILE A 97 13.34 9.33 24.17
C ILE A 97 12.53 8.06 24.43
N CYS A 98 11.83 7.95 25.56
CA CYS A 98 11.01 6.78 25.88
C CYS A 98 9.88 6.60 24.87
N VAL A 99 9.15 7.66 24.52
CA VAL A 99 8.07 7.62 23.54
C VAL A 99 8.59 7.21 22.16
N MET A 100 9.69 7.81 21.71
CA MET A 100 10.31 7.47 20.43
C MET A 100 10.78 6.03 20.41
N THR A 101 11.47 5.57 21.46
CA THR A 101 11.97 4.20 21.59
C THR A 101 10.84 3.20 21.46
N MET A 102 9.74 3.38 22.20
CA MET A 102 8.56 2.51 22.09
C MET A 102 7.91 2.56 20.71
N SER A 103 7.83 3.73 20.07
CA SER A 103 7.21 3.87 18.74
C SER A 103 7.99 3.20 17.61
N LEU A 104 9.29 2.94 17.82
CA LEU A 104 10.19 2.35 16.83
C LEU A 104 10.41 0.84 17.05
N MET A 105 9.86 0.25 18.13
CA MET A 105 9.97 -1.19 18.43
C MET A 105 9.37 -2.07 17.32
N GLY A 106 9.91 -3.27 17.16
CA GLY A 106 9.48 -4.23 16.13
C GLY A 106 10.06 -3.97 14.73
N GLY A 107 11.03 -3.06 14.62
CA GLY A 107 11.78 -2.78 13.39
C GLY A 107 13.13 -3.50 13.30
N GLU A 108 13.99 -3.07 12.37
CA GLU A 108 15.33 -3.64 12.15
C GLU A 108 16.29 -3.44 13.34
N HIS A 109 16.08 -2.37 14.12
CA HIS A 109 16.96 -1.96 15.22
C HIS A 109 16.43 -2.37 16.61
N ASP A 110 15.60 -3.41 16.68
CA ASP A 110 14.87 -3.82 17.89
C ASP A 110 15.79 -4.03 19.10
N GLU A 111 16.93 -4.70 18.92
CA GLU A 111 17.90 -4.93 20.00
C GLU A 111 18.49 -3.63 20.55
N GLU A 112 18.84 -2.66 19.69
CA GLU A 112 19.32 -1.35 20.14
C GLU A 112 18.24 -0.61 20.93
N LEU A 113 17.01 -0.66 20.43
CA LEU A 113 15.85 -0.01 21.06
C LEU A 113 15.54 -0.64 22.42
N LYS A 114 15.66 -1.96 22.58
CA LYS A 114 15.55 -2.64 23.88
C LYS A 114 16.63 -2.19 24.86
N GLN A 115 17.87 -1.99 24.40
CA GLN A 115 18.92 -1.43 25.26
C GLN A 115 18.61 0.00 25.70
N LEU A 116 18.08 0.84 24.81
CA LEU A 116 17.64 2.19 25.17
C LEU A 116 16.45 2.16 26.13
N TYR A 117 15.48 1.27 25.89
CA TYR A 117 14.35 1.06 26.78
C TYR A 117 14.84 0.69 28.19
N LEU A 118 15.74 -0.29 28.30
CA LEU A 118 16.34 -0.69 29.57
C LEU A 118 17.12 0.46 30.23
N LYS A 119 17.90 1.22 29.46
CA LYS A 119 18.66 2.38 29.96
C LYS A 119 17.76 3.43 30.62
N TYR A 120 16.61 3.73 30.00
CA TYR A 120 15.77 4.87 30.39
C TYR A 120 14.59 4.52 31.29
N THR A 121 14.06 3.30 31.19
CA THR A 121 12.97 2.82 32.04
C THR A 121 13.47 2.01 33.24
N GLY A 122 14.66 1.40 33.11
CA GLY A 122 15.19 0.45 34.08
C GLY A 122 14.53 -0.93 34.02
N SER A 123 13.69 -1.20 33.02
CA SER A 123 12.97 -2.46 32.85
C SER A 123 13.37 -3.17 31.56
N ASP A 124 13.29 -4.50 31.58
CA ASP A 124 13.52 -5.32 30.41
C ASP A 124 12.25 -5.38 29.57
N TYR A 125 12.35 -4.96 28.29
CA TYR A 125 11.20 -4.82 27.42
C TYR A 125 10.50 -6.17 27.16
N ASP A 126 11.26 -7.24 26.94
CA ASP A 126 10.70 -8.55 26.61
C ASP A 126 9.96 -9.14 27.83
N GLU A 127 10.47 -8.91 29.04
CA GLU A 127 9.78 -9.28 30.28
C GLU A 127 8.51 -8.45 30.51
N ASP A 128 8.55 -7.15 30.27
CA ASP A 128 7.37 -6.28 30.39
C ASP A 128 6.28 -6.67 29.38
N GLU A 129 6.65 -6.92 28.12
CA GLU A 129 5.72 -7.40 27.09
C GLU A 129 5.13 -8.77 27.47
N ARG A 130 5.97 -9.69 27.95
CA ARG A 130 5.53 -11.01 28.42
C ARG A 130 4.52 -10.89 29.56
N LEU A 131 4.79 -10.03 30.54
CA LEU A 131 3.91 -9.80 31.68
C LEU A 131 2.59 -9.16 31.25
N GLN A 132 2.64 -8.13 30.39
CA GLN A 132 1.45 -7.48 29.86
C GLN A 132 0.55 -8.47 29.09
N ASN A 133 1.14 -9.33 28.26
CA ASN A 133 0.41 -10.35 27.52
C ASN A 133 -0.22 -11.40 28.45
N GLN A 134 0.47 -11.79 29.53
CA GLN A 134 -0.10 -12.72 30.53
C GLN A 134 -1.26 -12.09 31.31
N LEU A 135 -1.13 -10.82 31.71
CA LEU A 135 -2.18 -10.09 32.40
C LEU A 135 -3.41 -9.93 31.50
N PHE A 136 -3.22 -9.54 30.24
CA PHE A 136 -4.30 -9.42 29.27
C PHE A 136 -5.02 -10.75 29.05
N LYS A 137 -4.27 -11.84 28.86
CA LYS A 137 -4.83 -13.19 28.72
C LYS A 137 -5.65 -13.60 29.95
N SER A 138 -5.12 -13.40 31.15
CA SER A 138 -5.80 -13.77 32.40
C SER A 138 -7.11 -12.98 32.58
N SER A 139 -7.10 -11.69 32.24
CA SER A 139 -8.30 -10.85 32.29
C SER A 139 -9.39 -11.32 31.31
N LEU A 140 -9.00 -11.77 30.11
CA LEU A 140 -9.94 -12.33 29.15
C LEU A 140 -10.51 -13.68 29.60
N GLU A 141 -9.70 -14.53 30.22
CA GLU A 141 -10.15 -15.81 30.77
C GLU A 141 -11.13 -15.61 31.93
N GLU A 142 -10.95 -14.58 32.75
CA GLU A 142 -11.89 -14.24 33.84
C GLU A 142 -13.23 -13.67 33.31
N GLU A 143 -13.21 -12.90 32.22
CA GLU A 143 -14.41 -12.26 31.67
C GLU A 143 -15.24 -13.19 30.76
N LEU A 144 -14.58 -14.13 30.07
CA LEU A 144 -15.21 -14.98 29.04
C LEU A 144 -15.28 -16.47 29.39
N GLY A 145 -14.57 -16.92 30.44
CA GLY A 145 -14.58 -18.30 30.93
C GLY A 145 -15.69 -18.58 31.94
#